data_AF-A0A402C3S5-F1
#
_entry.id   AF-A0A402C3S5-F1
#
_cell.length_a   1.000
_cell.length_b   1.000
_cell.length_c   1.000
_cell.angle_alpha   90.00
_cell.angle_beta   90.00
_cell.angle_gamma   90.00
#
_symmetry.space_group_name_H-M   'P 1'
#
loop_
_entity.id
_entity.type
_entity.pdbx_description
1 polymer ?
#
loop_
_entity_poly.entity_id
_entity_poly.type
_entity_poly.pdbx_seq_one_letter_code
_entity_poly.pdbx_strand_id
1 'polypeptide(L)'
;MGIWRGVNAPEGACVHVEVDVADAVAWHTIERTAPGTPVLATHADGVTTVRGRLVDLSTDGVLVLDLSPGIILIDTTGRPPPLRRDQFLELVVTAIALHPTGY
;
A
#
# COMPACT_ATOMS: atom_id res chain seq x y z
N MET A 1 3.86 -5.84 -10.59
CA MET A 1 5.32 -6.14 -10.51
C MET A 1 5.95 -5.17 -9.52
N GLY A 2 6.73 -5.65 -8.54
CA GLY A 2 7.42 -4.80 -7.56
C GLY A 2 8.78 -4.32 -8.07
N ILE A 3 9.10 -3.03 -7.98
CA ILE A 3 10.41 -2.48 -8.35
C ILE A 3 11.20 -2.20 -7.08
N TRP A 4 12.31 -2.91 -6.88
CA TRP A 4 13.25 -2.63 -5.78
C TRP A 4 14.01 -1.33 -6.05
N ARG A 5 14.02 -0.41 -5.08
CA ARG A 5 14.63 0.93 -5.22
C ARG A 5 15.82 1.19 -4.30
N GLY A 6 16.31 0.20 -3.56
CA GLY A 6 17.45 0.37 -2.65
C GLY A 6 18.66 -0.50 -2.96
N VAL A 7 19.62 -0.52 -2.04
CA VAL A 7 20.79 -1.40 -2.13
C VAL A 7 20.32 -2.85 -1.98
N ASN A 8 20.86 -3.76 -2.80
CA ASN A 8 20.53 -5.18 -2.69
C ASN A 8 20.92 -5.70 -1.31
N ALA A 9 19.95 -6.26 -0.60
CA ALA A 9 20.21 -6.98 0.63
C ALA A 9 20.93 -8.32 0.31
N PRO A 10 21.72 -8.87 1.24
CA PRO A 10 22.23 -10.23 1.12
C PRO A 10 21.09 -11.23 0.88
N GLU A 11 21.38 -12.27 0.13
CA GLU A 11 20.41 -13.34 -0.12
C GLU A 11 19.95 -13.97 1.20
N GLY A 12 18.63 -14.13 1.37
CA GLY A 12 18.03 -14.67 2.60
C GLY A 12 17.87 -13.66 3.75
N ALA A 13 18.29 -12.39 3.59
CA ALA A 13 18.06 -11.36 4.60
C ALA A 13 16.58 -10.97 4.70
N CYS A 14 16.10 -10.77 5.92
CA CYS A 14 14.80 -10.14 6.16
C CYS A 14 15.01 -8.62 6.27
N VAL A 15 14.39 -7.87 5.37
CA VAL A 15 14.51 -6.41 5.28
C VAL A 15 13.16 -5.78 5.54
N HIS A 16 13.16 -4.71 6.33
CA HIS A 16 12.02 -3.82 6.40
C HIS A 16 11.96 -3.02 5.11
N VAL A 17 10.78 -2.94 4.51
CA VAL A 17 10.55 -2.17 3.29
C VAL A 17 9.37 -1.25 3.49
N GLU A 18 9.55 0.00 3.08
CA GLU A 18 8.46 0.89 2.74
C GLU A 18 7.95 0.53 1.34
N VAL A 19 6.63 0.46 1.23
CA VAL A 19 5.94 0.12 -0.01
C VAL A 19 5.27 1.38 -0.52
N ASP A 20 5.53 1.73 -1.78
CA ASP A 20 4.99 2.91 -2.45
C ASP A 20 4.24 2.49 -3.71
N VAL A 21 3.12 3.15 -4.01
CA VAL A 21 2.36 2.90 -5.24
C VAL A 21 2.79 3.92 -6.28
N ALA A 22 3.34 3.43 -7.40
CA ALA A 22 4.02 4.29 -8.37
C ALA A 22 3.11 5.34 -9.03
N ASP A 23 1.81 5.04 -9.15
CA ASP A 23 0.81 5.94 -9.72
C ASP A 23 -0.23 6.31 -8.67
N ALA A 24 -0.65 7.58 -8.67
CA ALA A 24 -1.66 8.03 -7.73
C ALA A 24 -3.01 7.32 -7.97
N VAL A 25 -3.63 6.84 -6.90
CA VAL A 25 -4.85 6.02 -6.95
C VAL A 25 -6.08 6.91 -6.80
N ALA A 26 -7.03 6.79 -7.73
CA ALA A 26 -8.24 7.59 -7.66
C ALA A 26 -9.19 7.07 -6.57
N TRP A 27 -9.75 7.96 -5.74
CA TRP A 27 -10.61 7.56 -4.61
C TRP A 27 -11.80 6.66 -4.96
N HIS A 28 -12.34 6.80 -6.17
CA HIS A 28 -13.49 6.03 -6.63
C HIS A 28 -13.16 4.55 -6.94
N THR A 29 -11.88 4.18 -6.97
CA THR A 29 -11.43 2.79 -7.17
C THR A 29 -11.04 2.11 -5.86
N ILE A 30 -11.13 2.82 -4.73
CA ILE A 30 -10.79 2.30 -3.41
C ILE A 30 -12.09 1.84 -2.74
N GLU A 31 -12.15 0.55 -2.40
CA GLU A 31 -13.32 -0.05 -1.79
C GLU A 31 -13.18 -0.17 -0.27
N ARG A 32 -14.33 -0.07 0.40
CA ARG A 32 -14.43 -0.31 1.84
C ARG A 32 -14.73 -1.78 2.05
N THR A 33 -13.92 -2.45 2.87
CA THR A 33 -14.13 -3.87 3.14
C THR A 33 -14.43 -4.11 4.62
N ALA A 34 -14.99 -5.29 4.91
CA ALA A 34 -15.12 -5.74 6.29
C ALA A 34 -13.72 -5.85 6.94
N PRO A 35 -13.61 -5.79 8.28
CA PRO A 35 -12.36 -6.09 8.96
C PRO A 35 -11.82 -7.47 8.57
N GLY A 36 -10.50 -7.61 8.48
CA GLY A 36 -9.88 -8.88 8.15
C GLY A 36 -8.36 -8.82 8.14
N THR A 37 -7.72 -9.87 7.62
CA THR A 37 -6.26 -9.91 7.47
C THR A 37 -5.85 -8.97 6.35
N PRO A 38 -4.81 -8.12 6.55
CA PRO A 38 -4.23 -7.37 5.45
C PRO A 38 -3.67 -8.29 4.36
N VAL A 39 -3.68 -7.81 3.13
CA VAL A 39 -3.26 -8.57 1.95
C VAL A 39 -2.40 -7.69 1.08
N LEU A 40 -1.27 -8.23 0.63
CA LEU A 40 -0.49 -7.68 -0.46
C LEU A 40 -0.18 -8.84 -1.41
N ALA A 41 -0.96 -8.95 -2.48
CA ALA A 41 -0.91 -10.10 -3.39
C ALA A 41 -0.78 -9.63 -4.84
N THR A 42 0.34 -9.94 -5.48
CA THR A 42 0.54 -9.73 -6.92
C THR A 42 0.04 -10.95 -7.68
N HIS A 43 -0.91 -10.72 -8.59
CA HIS A 43 -1.50 -11.71 -9.48
C HIS A 43 -0.64 -11.92 -10.73
N ALA A 44 -0.91 -13.02 -11.43
CA ALA A 44 -0.13 -13.43 -12.61
C ALA A 44 -0.22 -12.44 -13.79
N ASP A 45 -1.27 -11.62 -13.82
CA ASP A 45 -1.48 -10.53 -14.79
C ASP A 45 -0.69 -9.25 -14.44
N GLY A 46 0.11 -9.28 -13.37
CA GLY A 46 0.95 -8.18 -12.93
C GLY A 46 0.26 -7.18 -12.01
N VAL A 47 -1.05 -7.34 -11.79
CA VAL A 47 -1.88 -6.51 -10.91
C VAL A 47 -1.64 -6.91 -9.46
N THR A 48 -1.67 -5.95 -8.54
CA THR A 48 -1.50 -6.19 -7.10
C THR A 48 -2.72 -5.72 -6.33
N THR A 49 -3.33 -6.63 -5.58
CA THR A 49 -4.36 -6.29 -4.61
C THR A 49 -3.68 -5.88 -3.30
N VAL A 50 -4.05 -4.71 -2.81
CA VAL A 50 -3.65 -4.19 -1.50
C VAL A 50 -4.90 -4.11 -0.64
N ARG A 51 -4.89 -4.78 0.50
CA ARG A 51 -5.89 -4.63 1.56
C ARG A 51 -5.18 -4.30 2.85
N GLY A 52 -5.60 -3.23 3.51
CA GLY A 52 -4.97 -2.79 4.74
C GLY A 52 -5.90 -2.00 5.64
N ARG A 53 -5.47 -1.83 6.88
CA ARG A 53 -6.20 -1.02 7.86
C ARG A 53 -5.79 0.44 7.71
N LEU A 54 -6.76 1.32 7.56
CA LEU A 54 -6.54 2.76 7.52
C LEU A 54 -5.99 3.25 8.87
N VAL A 55 -4.75 3.72 8.86
CA VAL A 55 -4.11 4.34 10.02
C VAL A 55 -4.23 5.86 9.93
N ASP A 56 -3.99 6.42 8.75
CA ASP A 56 -4.04 7.86 8.56
C ASP A 56 -4.35 8.27 7.11
N LEU A 57 -4.83 9.50 6.96
CA LEU A 57 -4.96 10.18 5.68
C LEU A 57 -4.36 11.57 5.83
N SER A 58 -3.23 11.80 5.16
CA SER A 58 -2.55 13.11 5.17
C SER A 58 -3.42 14.17 4.48
N THR A 59 -3.24 15.43 4.90
CA THR A 59 -3.87 16.60 4.25
C THR A 59 -3.47 16.74 2.79
N ASP A 60 -2.32 16.18 2.40
CA ASP A 60 -1.80 16.23 1.04
C ASP A 60 -2.35 15.09 0.15
N GLY A 61 -3.28 14.29 0.67
CA GLY A 61 -3.91 13.19 -0.08
C GLY A 61 -3.13 11.87 -0.04
N VAL A 62 -2.19 11.71 0.89
CA VAL A 62 -1.48 10.44 1.09
C VAL A 62 -2.27 9.53 2.03
N LEU A 63 -2.70 8.39 1.52
CA LEU A 63 -3.38 7.33 2.27
C LEU A 63 -2.36 6.38 2.91
N VAL A 64 -2.49 6.15 4.21
CA VAL A 64 -1.58 5.30 4.99
C VAL A 64 -2.31 4.05 5.48
N LEU A 65 -1.92 2.88 4.98
CA LEU A 65 -2.49 1.60 5.39
C LEU A 65 -1.47 0.73 6.13
N ASP A 66 -1.90 0.10 7.21
CA ASP A 66 -1.17 -0.95 7.92
C ASP A 66 -1.45 -2.31 7.29
N LEU A 67 -0.37 -3.02 6.93
CA LEU A 67 -0.36 -4.33 6.31
C LEU A 67 0.05 -5.47 7.25
N SER A 68 0.47 -5.18 8.49
CA SER A 68 0.78 -6.14 9.55
C SER A 68 1.40 -7.49 9.07
N PRO A 69 2.71 -7.53 8.74
CA PRO A 69 3.70 -6.49 8.97
C PRO A 69 3.79 -5.44 7.84
N GLY A 70 4.11 -4.19 8.22
CA GLY A 70 4.46 -3.13 7.28
C GLY A 70 3.42 -2.02 7.15
N ILE A 71 3.82 -0.93 6.51
CA ILE A 71 2.97 0.22 6.15
C ILE A 71 3.13 0.48 4.66
N ILE A 72 2.03 0.79 3.99
CA ILE A 72 2.03 1.27 2.60
C ILE A 72 1.52 2.70 2.55
N LEU A 73 2.23 3.53 1.80
CA LEU A 73 1.86 4.91 1.48
C LEU A 73 1.33 4.94 0.05
N ILE A 74 0.19 5.59 -0.14
CA ILE A 74 -0.51 5.61 -1.43
C ILE A 74 -0.92 7.05 -1.69
N ASP A 75 -0.34 7.68 -2.71
CA ASP A 75 -0.84 8.96 -3.21
C ASP A 75 -2.25 8.76 -3.78
N THR A 76 -3.18 9.62 -3.39
CA THR A 76 -4.57 9.55 -3.86
C THR A 76 -4.98 10.78 -4.67
N THR A 77 -5.86 10.57 -5.66
CA THR A 77 -6.44 11.65 -6.47
C THR A 77 -7.95 11.72 -6.32
N GLY A 78 -8.48 12.94 -6.46
CA GLY A 78 -9.90 13.23 -6.28
C GLY A 78 -10.25 13.53 -4.82
N ARG A 79 -11.55 13.49 -4.51
CA ARG A 79 -12.06 13.82 -3.18
C ARG A 79 -12.21 12.56 -2.32
N PRO A 80 -11.62 12.51 -1.11
CA PRO A 80 -11.82 11.38 -0.22
C PRO A 80 -13.29 11.30 0.25
N PRO A 81 -13.88 10.10 0.31
CA PRO A 81 -15.15 9.91 1.00
C PRO A 81 -14.96 10.05 2.53
N PRO A 82 -16.03 10.14 3.34
CA PRO A 82 -15.88 10.22 4.79
C PRO A 82 -15.31 8.92 5.39
N LEU A 83 -14.03 8.92 5.77
CA LEU A 83 -13.32 7.75 6.28
C LEU A 83 -13.25 7.76 7.81
N ARG A 84 -13.01 6.59 8.39
CA ARG A 84 -12.71 6.43 9.82
C ARG A 84 -11.39 5.69 9.97
N ARG A 85 -10.55 6.11 10.92
CA ARG A 85 -9.41 5.29 11.35
C ARG A 85 -9.88 3.89 11.73
N ASP A 86 -8.99 2.92 11.56
CA ASP A 86 -9.22 1.49 11.78
C ASP A 86 -10.15 0.79 10.77
N GLN A 87 -10.66 1.53 9.78
CA GLN A 87 -11.41 0.95 8.68
C GLN A 87 -10.50 0.15 7.74
N PHE A 88 -10.98 -0.98 7.22
CA PHE A 88 -10.28 -1.70 6.17
C PHE A 88 -10.63 -1.18 4.78
N LEU A 89 -9.60 -0.97 3.99
CA LEU A 89 -9.68 -0.53 2.60
C LEU A 89 -9.01 -1.56 1.71
N GLU A 90 -9.56 -1.72 0.51
CA GLU A 90 -9.01 -2.56 -0.54
C GLU A 90 -8.89 -1.76 -1.82
N LEU A 91 -7.78 -1.95 -2.53
CA LEU A 91 -7.51 -1.32 -3.80
C LEU A 91 -6.68 -2.25 -4.68
N VAL A 92 -6.71 -1.95 -5.97
CA VAL A 92 -6.00 -2.69 -7.00
C VAL A 92 -5.04 -1.73 -7.70
N VAL A 93 -3.76 -2.09 -7.71
CA VAL A 93 -2.68 -1.26 -8.27
C VAL A 93 -1.83 -2.08 -9.24
N THR A 94 -1.31 -1.46 -10.28
CA THR A 94 -0.54 -2.14 -11.33
C THR A 94 0.97 -2.20 -11.03
N ALA A 95 1.47 -1.23 -10.26
CA ALA A 95 2.88 -1.09 -9.94
C ALA A 95 3.10 -0.68 -8.48
N ILE A 96 4.08 -1.30 -7.86
CA ILE A 96 4.50 -1.02 -6.49
C ILE A 96 6.03 -0.86 -6.48
N ALA A 97 6.54 0.16 -5.82
CA ALA A 97 7.95 0.33 -5.52
C ALA A 97 8.24 -0.13 -4.09
N LEU A 98 9.39 -0.78 -3.90
CA LEU A 98 9.86 -1.26 -2.60
C LEU A 98 11.11 -0.48 -2.22
N HIS A 99 11.06 0.23 -1.11
CA HIS A 99 12.12 1.05 -0.57
C HIS A 99 12.61 0.41 0.74
N PRO A 100 13.80 -0.23 0.78
CA PRO A 100 14.30 -0.78 2.04
C PRO A 100 14.49 0.31 3.09
N THR A 101 14.03 0.04 4.30
CA THR A 101 14.22 0.89 5.47
C THR A 101 15.08 0.16 6.50
N GLY A 102 16.09 0.86 7.02
CA GLY A 102 17.05 0.31 7.97
C GLY A 102 18.38 -0.08 7.32
N TYR A 103 19.44 0.59 7.75
CA TYR A 103 20.81 0.07 7.75
C TYR A 103 21.15 -0.30 9.19
#